data_AF-A0A2I2K6X1-F1
#
_entry.id   AF-A0A2I2K6X1-F1
#
_cell.length_a   1.000
_cell.length_b   1.000
_cell.length_c   1.000
_cell.angle_alpha   90.00
_cell.angle_beta   90.00
_cell.angle_gamma   90.00
#
_symmetry.space_group_name_H-M   'P 1'
#
loop_
_entity.id
_entity.type
_entity.pdbx_description
1 polymer ?
#
loop_
_entity_poly.entity_id
_entity_poly.type
_entity_poly.pdbx_seq_one_letter_code
_entity_poly.pdbx_strand_id
1 'polypeptide(L)'
;MYKKQVAFQKIVCFISLVAGVLVFVYALGLLTDLFDTLYSQIPNPNNLDSAKVEGARIYYDMQPFNRTLLRCAIGMILLSCVLFLTNTHTRRKYYIGNTAATFVNAAAECFMAVWCHIQISAFRTQYLTTVDFAELEKRLSRRGTYTDSTFWFDIHYLVCGAALLAAVLLIANFVWKKKMMREERELLRSSGKAVSV
;
A
#
# COMPACT_ATOMS: atom_id res chain seq x y z
N MET A 1 -5.61 -27.36 16.91
CA MET A 1 -6.27 -26.15 16.36
C MET A 1 -5.44 -24.89 16.58
N TYR A 2 -5.07 -24.55 17.81
CA TYR A 2 -4.29 -23.34 18.15
C TYR A 2 -2.95 -23.18 17.42
N LYS A 3 -2.16 -24.24 17.25
CA LYS A 3 -0.88 -24.16 16.51
C LYS A 3 -1.08 -23.68 15.06
N LYS A 4 -2.17 -24.11 14.41
CA LYS A 4 -2.52 -23.69 13.05
C LYS A 4 -2.91 -22.21 13.01
N GLN A 5 -3.71 -21.75 13.98
CA GLN A 5 -4.10 -20.33 14.09
C GLN A 5 -2.89 -19.43 14.35
N VAL A 6 -1.99 -19.80 15.26
CA VAL A 6 -0.78 -19.00 15.55
C VAL A 6 0.16 -18.97 14.35
N ALA A 7 0.32 -20.08 13.63
CA ALA A 7 1.09 -20.12 12.39
C ALA A 7 0.47 -19.23 11.30
N PHE A 8 -0.85 -19.32 11.09
CA PHE A 8 -1.59 -18.47 10.16
C PHE A 8 -1.42 -16.98 10.51
N GLN A 9 -1.53 -16.64 11.80
CA GLN A 9 -1.36 -15.26 12.25
C GLN A 9 0.04 -14.71 11.97
N LYS A 10 1.09 -15.52 12.14
CA LYS A 10 2.46 -15.11 11.75
C LYS A 10 2.51 -14.77 10.26
N ILE A 11 1.96 -15.65 9.42
CA ILE A 11 1.91 -15.45 7.97
C ILE A 11 1.17 -14.15 7.64
N VAL A 12 0.01 -13.91 8.25
CA VAL A 12 -0.78 -12.69 8.00
C VAL A 12 -0.02 -11.42 8.43
N CYS A 13 0.67 -11.44 9.58
CA CYS A 13 1.53 -10.31 9.99
C CYS A 13 2.66 -10.06 8.99
N PHE A 14 3.25 -11.11 8.42
CA PHE A 14 4.25 -10.98 7.35
C PHE A 14 3.65 -10.47 6.05
N ILE A 15 2.46 -10.92 5.66
CA ILE A 15 1.76 -10.42 4.46
C ILE A 15 1.51 -8.91 4.58
N SER A 16 1.08 -8.44 5.75
CA SER A 16 0.89 -7.01 6.04
C SER A 16 2.20 -6.21 5.89
N LEU A 17 3.30 -6.72 6.45
CA LEU A 17 4.61 -6.10 6.27
C LEU A 17 5.03 -6.06 4.79
N VAL A 18 4.85 -7.16 4.07
CA VAL A 18 5.16 -7.24 2.63
C VAL A 18 4.31 -6.26 1.83
N ALA A 19 3.03 -6.10 2.15
CA ALA A 19 2.17 -5.12 1.50
C ALA A 19 2.72 -3.69 1.67
N GLY A 20 3.16 -3.31 2.88
CA GLY A 20 3.83 -2.02 3.10
C GLY A 20 5.11 -1.86 2.27
N VAL A 21 5.92 -2.92 2.16
CA VAL A 21 7.13 -2.93 1.32
C VAL A 21 6.80 -2.80 -0.17
N LEU A 22 5.75 -3.46 -0.66
CA LEU A 22 5.32 -3.35 -2.05
C LEU A 22 4.91 -1.92 -2.39
N VAL A 23 4.16 -1.25 -1.52
CA VAL A 23 3.78 0.17 -1.69
C VAL A 23 5.02 1.06 -1.68
N PHE A 24 6.01 0.74 -0.84
CA PHE A 24 7.27 1.49 -0.78
C PHE A 24 8.06 1.37 -2.09
N VAL A 25 8.26 0.13 -2.59
CA VAL A 25 8.95 -0.12 -3.87
C VAL A 25 8.19 0.53 -5.02
N TYR A 26 6.86 0.45 -5.01
CA TYR A 26 6.01 1.09 -6.00
C TYR A 26 6.19 2.62 -6.02
N ALA A 27 6.22 3.27 -4.85
CA ALA A 27 6.46 4.71 -4.76
C ALA A 27 7.85 5.13 -5.30
N LEU A 28 8.86 4.26 -5.16
CA LEU A 28 10.18 4.53 -5.75
C LEU A 28 10.19 4.42 -7.28
N GLY A 29 9.41 3.49 -7.84
CA GLY A 29 9.35 3.27 -9.29
C GLY A 29 8.35 4.15 -10.04
N LEU A 30 7.26 4.58 -9.41
CA LEU A 30 6.13 5.25 -10.08
C LEU A 30 6.54 6.40 -11.01
N LEU A 31 7.51 7.21 -10.60
CA LEU A 31 7.92 8.40 -11.35
C LEU A 31 9.15 8.20 -12.23
N THR A 32 9.76 7.01 -12.30
CA THR A 32 11.00 6.81 -13.08
C THR A 32 10.77 6.97 -14.57
N ASP A 33 9.74 6.30 -15.10
CA ASP A 33 9.47 6.31 -16.54
C ASP A 33 8.96 7.69 -17.00
N LEU A 34 8.12 8.33 -16.15
CA LEU A 34 7.65 9.70 -16.36
C LEU A 34 8.79 10.72 -16.28
N PHE A 35 9.79 10.47 -15.42
CA PHE A 35 10.98 11.31 -15.34
C PHE A 35 11.78 11.24 -16.64
N ASP A 36 12.09 10.03 -17.12
CA ASP A 36 12.90 9.85 -18.33
C ASP A 36 12.26 10.48 -19.58
N THR A 37 10.92 10.50 -19.65
CA THR A 37 10.17 10.99 -20.82
C THR A 37 9.74 12.44 -20.72
N LEU A 38 9.11 12.84 -19.62
CA LEU A 38 8.40 14.13 -19.51
C LEU A 38 9.22 15.22 -18.85
N TYR A 39 10.19 14.89 -17.99
CA TYR A 39 11.01 15.89 -17.29
C TYR A 39 11.73 16.82 -18.27
N SER A 40 12.32 16.24 -19.33
CA SER A 40 13.07 16.99 -20.35
C SER A 40 12.20 17.91 -21.23
N GLN A 41 10.88 17.76 -21.16
CA GLN A 41 9.93 18.58 -21.91
C GLN A 41 9.59 19.89 -21.22
N ILE A 42 9.98 20.07 -19.95
CA ILE A 42 9.81 21.34 -19.22
C ILE A 42 11.19 21.97 -19.01
N PRO A 43 11.59 22.93 -19.87
CA PRO A 43 12.94 23.51 -19.84
C PRO A 43 13.20 24.37 -18.61
N ASN A 44 12.16 24.96 -18.01
CA ASN A 44 12.27 25.76 -16.80
C ASN A 44 11.40 25.19 -15.67
N PRO A 45 11.97 24.54 -14.65
CA PRO A 45 11.21 23.98 -13.54
C PRO A 45 10.49 25.04 -12.68
N ASN A 46 10.88 26.32 -12.78
CA ASN A 46 10.21 27.43 -12.10
C ASN A 46 9.01 27.99 -12.90
N ASN A 47 8.83 27.56 -14.15
CA ASN A 47 7.68 27.92 -14.98
C ASN A 47 7.13 26.68 -15.70
N LEU A 48 6.21 25.98 -15.06
CA LEU A 48 5.61 24.74 -15.56
C LEU A 48 4.77 24.95 -16.84
N ASP A 49 4.35 26.18 -17.12
CA ASP A 49 3.58 26.51 -18.33
C ASP A 49 4.49 26.64 -19.57
N SER A 50 5.81 26.57 -19.39
CA SER A 50 6.80 26.53 -20.49
C SER A 50 6.97 25.14 -21.12
N ALA A 51 6.04 24.22 -20.85
CA ALA A 51 6.09 22.85 -21.36
C ALA A 51 6.12 22.82 -22.89
N LYS A 52 7.10 22.09 -23.44
CA LYS A 52 7.27 21.90 -24.89
C LYS A 52 6.29 20.90 -25.49
N VAL A 53 5.69 20.07 -24.64
CA VAL A 53 4.68 19.07 -24.98
C VAL A 53 3.51 19.29 -24.04
N GLU A 54 2.31 19.34 -24.60
CA GLU A 54 1.09 19.45 -23.81
C GLU A 54 0.96 18.26 -22.85
N GLY A 55 0.44 18.49 -21.65
CA GLY A 55 0.31 17.45 -20.62
C GLY A 55 1.60 17.05 -19.90
N ALA A 56 2.80 17.49 -20.34
CA ALA A 56 4.07 17.14 -19.68
C ALA A 56 4.16 17.59 -18.21
N ARG A 57 3.34 18.58 -17.81
CA ARG A 57 3.21 19.05 -16.43
C ARG A 57 2.81 17.95 -15.44
N ILE A 58 2.13 16.91 -15.91
CA ILE A 58 1.66 15.80 -15.07
C ILE A 58 2.78 15.19 -14.22
N TYR A 59 4.01 15.12 -14.74
CA TYR A 59 5.17 14.64 -13.98
C TYR A 59 5.38 15.45 -12.68
N TYR A 60 5.27 16.78 -12.74
CA TYR A 60 5.41 17.65 -11.57
C TYR A 60 4.18 17.60 -10.66
N ASP A 61 2.98 17.49 -11.23
CA ASP A 61 1.75 17.39 -10.45
C ASP A 61 1.71 16.08 -9.62
N MET A 62 2.34 15.00 -10.10
CA MET A 62 2.46 13.73 -9.38
C MET A 62 3.54 13.72 -8.29
N GLN A 63 4.51 14.64 -8.27
CA GLN A 63 5.59 14.63 -7.27
C GLN A 63 5.11 14.79 -5.82
N PRO A 64 4.23 15.76 -5.49
CA PRO A 64 3.69 15.88 -4.13
C PRO A 64 2.92 14.63 -3.69
N PHE A 65 2.18 14.01 -4.63
CA PHE A 65 1.49 12.75 -4.39
C PHE A 65 2.50 11.63 -4.08
N ASN A 66 3.51 11.42 -4.93
CA ASN A 66 4.48 10.35 -4.75
C ASN A 66 5.28 10.49 -3.43
N ARG A 67 5.64 11.73 -3.07
CA ARG A 67 6.27 12.01 -1.76
C ARG A 67 5.36 11.64 -0.59
N THR A 68 4.06 11.88 -0.72
CA THR A 68 3.08 11.50 0.32
C THR A 68 2.90 9.97 0.34
N LEU A 69 2.81 9.33 -0.82
CA LEU A 69 2.73 7.87 -0.97
C LEU A 69 3.93 7.17 -0.30
N LEU A 70 5.15 7.66 -0.53
CA LEU A 70 6.36 7.14 0.09
C LEU A 70 6.32 7.24 1.63
N ARG A 71 5.87 8.39 2.17
CA ARG A 71 5.70 8.56 3.62
C ARG A 71 4.65 7.62 4.19
N CYS A 72 3.53 7.45 3.50
CA CYS A 72 2.49 6.49 3.88
C CYS A 72 3.03 5.05 3.88
N ALA A 73 3.82 4.67 2.88
CA ALA A 73 4.43 3.34 2.79
C ALA A 73 5.38 3.06 3.97
N ILE A 74 6.23 4.03 4.32
CA ILE A 74 7.07 3.94 5.53
C ILE A 74 6.19 3.78 6.78
N GLY A 75 5.12 4.57 6.90
CA GLY A 75 4.15 4.45 7.99
C GLY A 75 3.51 3.06 8.08
N MET A 76 3.12 2.47 6.96
CA MET A 76 2.56 1.11 6.90
C MET A 76 3.57 0.04 7.34
N ILE A 77 4.83 0.16 6.92
CA ILE A 77 5.90 -0.75 7.37
C ILE A 77 6.07 -0.65 8.89
N LEU A 78 6.11 0.56 9.44
CA LEU A 78 6.24 0.77 10.88
C LEU A 78 5.03 0.22 11.66
N LEU A 79 3.81 0.45 11.18
CA LEU A 79 2.59 -0.12 11.77
C LEU A 79 2.59 -1.64 11.73
N SER A 80 3.09 -2.23 10.65
CA SER A 80 3.27 -3.68 10.52
C SER A 80 4.27 -4.22 11.53
N CYS A 81 5.38 -3.51 11.77
CA CYS A 81 6.32 -3.85 12.84
C CYS A 81 5.66 -3.83 14.23
N VAL A 82 4.72 -2.93 14.49
CA VAL A 82 3.97 -2.89 15.76
C VAL A 82 3.15 -4.18 16.00
N LEU A 83 2.68 -4.87 14.96
CA LEU A 83 2.06 -6.19 15.11
C LEU A 83 3.05 -7.22 15.70
N PHE A 84 4.32 -7.14 15.32
CA PHE A 84 5.34 -8.02 15.89
C PHE A 84 5.68 -7.62 17.33
N LEU A 85 5.84 -6.32 17.60
CA LEU A 85 6.16 -5.80 18.94
C LEU A 85 5.05 -6.08 19.97
N THR A 86 3.78 -5.94 19.57
CA THR A 86 2.63 -6.29 20.42
C THR A 86 2.43 -7.79 20.57
N ASN A 87 3.34 -8.61 20.03
CA ASN A 87 3.29 -10.06 20.08
C ASN A 87 1.95 -10.60 19.56
N THR A 88 1.35 -9.94 18.55
CA THR A 88 0.05 -10.36 18.03
C THR A 88 0.11 -11.82 17.59
N HIS A 89 1.24 -12.21 17.02
CA HIS A 89 1.61 -13.54 16.53
C HIS A 89 1.90 -14.61 17.60
N THR A 90 1.64 -14.34 18.89
CA THR A 90 1.84 -15.31 19.99
C THR A 90 0.51 -15.81 20.57
N ARG A 91 0.56 -16.88 21.38
CA ARG A 91 -0.62 -17.51 22.01
C ARG A 91 -1.24 -16.66 23.15
N ARG A 92 -0.63 -15.54 23.56
CA ARG A 92 -1.17 -14.73 24.68
C ARG A 92 -2.57 -14.21 24.36
N LYS A 93 -3.40 -14.04 25.41
CA LYS A 93 -4.71 -13.35 25.33
C LYS A 93 -4.51 -12.04 24.56
N TYR A 94 -5.41 -11.72 23.62
CA TYR A 94 -5.35 -10.41 22.95
C TYR A 94 -5.61 -9.31 23.97
N TYR A 95 -4.56 -8.58 24.32
CA TYR A 95 -4.68 -7.34 25.08
C TYR A 95 -5.23 -6.24 24.18
N ILE A 96 -5.63 -5.13 24.80
CA ILE A 96 -6.17 -3.96 24.09
C ILE A 96 -5.16 -3.49 23.03
N GLY A 97 -3.85 -3.48 23.35
CA GLY A 97 -2.79 -3.12 22.40
C GLY A 97 -2.74 -3.99 21.14
N ASN A 98 -2.92 -5.31 21.26
CA ASN A 98 -2.96 -6.22 20.11
C ASN A 98 -4.16 -5.95 19.20
N THR A 99 -5.31 -5.65 19.83
CA THR A 99 -6.54 -5.32 19.13
C THR A 99 -6.36 -4.01 18.38
N ALA A 100 -5.91 -2.96 19.07
CA ALA A 100 -5.64 -1.66 18.48
C ALA A 100 -4.64 -1.75 17.33
N ALA A 101 -3.50 -2.43 17.51
CA ALA A 101 -2.50 -2.59 16.46
C ALA A 101 -3.06 -3.28 15.21
N THR A 102 -3.90 -4.31 15.39
CA THR A 102 -4.54 -5.02 14.26
C THR A 102 -5.48 -4.12 13.49
N PHE A 103 -6.37 -3.39 14.18
CA PHE A 103 -7.35 -2.51 13.53
C PHE A 103 -6.71 -1.27 12.91
N VAL A 104 -5.74 -0.64 13.59
CA VAL A 104 -5.03 0.52 13.06
C VAL A 104 -4.27 0.13 11.80
N ASN A 105 -3.62 -1.03 11.77
CA ASN A 105 -2.89 -1.47 10.59
C ASN A 105 -3.83 -1.81 9.42
N ALA A 106 -4.89 -2.59 9.68
CA ALA A 106 -5.89 -2.90 8.65
C ALA A 106 -6.58 -1.65 8.09
N ALA A 107 -6.85 -0.65 8.95
CA ALA A 107 -7.42 0.64 8.53
C ALA A 107 -6.42 1.43 7.67
N ALA A 108 -5.14 1.46 8.05
CA ALA A 108 -4.10 2.12 7.27
C ALA A 108 -3.90 1.49 5.88
N GLU A 109 -3.88 0.15 5.81
CA GLU A 109 -3.80 -0.60 4.55
C GLU A 109 -5.00 -0.32 3.65
N CYS A 110 -6.22 -0.36 4.20
CA CYS A 110 -7.44 -0.09 3.45
C CYS A 110 -7.50 1.36 2.95
N PHE A 111 -7.22 2.32 3.84
CA PHE A 111 -7.17 3.74 3.49
C PHE A 111 -6.16 3.99 2.38
N MET A 112 -4.94 3.47 2.51
CA MET A 112 -3.90 3.64 1.50
C MET A 112 -4.35 3.07 0.17
N ALA A 113 -4.91 1.86 0.14
CA ALA A 113 -5.30 1.22 -1.12
C ALA A 113 -6.38 2.01 -1.86
N VAL A 114 -7.41 2.47 -1.14
CA VAL A 114 -8.49 3.28 -1.72
C VAL A 114 -7.96 4.63 -2.20
N TRP A 115 -7.21 5.34 -1.35
CA TRP A 115 -6.67 6.66 -1.68
C TRP A 115 -5.69 6.60 -2.85
N CYS A 116 -4.76 5.64 -2.85
CA CYS A 116 -3.80 5.43 -3.93
C CYS A 116 -4.50 5.12 -5.24
N HIS A 117 -5.48 4.21 -5.23
CA HIS A 117 -6.24 3.86 -6.44
C HIS A 117 -6.96 5.07 -7.05
N ILE A 118 -7.62 5.90 -6.24
CA ILE A 118 -8.30 7.11 -6.72
C ILE A 118 -7.31 8.07 -7.39
N GLN A 119 -6.18 8.35 -6.74
CA GLN A 119 -5.18 9.30 -7.26
C GLN A 119 -4.50 8.79 -8.53
N ILE A 120 -4.04 7.53 -8.51
CA ILE A 120 -3.38 6.91 -9.67
C ILE A 120 -4.34 6.82 -10.86
N SER A 121 -5.61 6.48 -10.64
CA SER A 121 -6.61 6.44 -11.72
C SER A 121 -6.85 7.82 -12.33
N ALA A 122 -6.89 8.87 -11.52
CA ALA A 122 -7.01 10.24 -12.01
C ALA A 122 -5.78 10.65 -12.83
N PHE A 123 -4.56 10.38 -12.34
CA PHE A 123 -3.34 10.66 -13.08
C PHE A 123 -3.22 9.84 -14.35
N ARG A 124 -3.61 8.56 -14.34
CA ARG A 124 -3.64 7.73 -15.55
C ARG A 124 -4.56 8.32 -16.61
N THR A 125 -5.75 8.77 -16.24
CA THR A 125 -6.67 9.44 -17.15
C THR A 125 -6.05 10.72 -17.70
N GLN A 126 -5.47 11.55 -16.84
CA GLN A 126 -4.79 12.77 -17.27
C GLN A 126 -3.63 12.46 -18.24
N TYR A 127 -2.80 11.45 -17.94
CA TYR A 127 -1.67 11.03 -18.77
C TYR A 127 -2.14 10.64 -20.17
N LEU A 128 -3.19 9.81 -20.26
CA LEU A 128 -3.69 9.32 -21.54
C LEU A 128 -4.48 10.35 -22.36
N THR A 129 -5.05 11.37 -21.72
CA THR A 129 -5.92 12.36 -22.39
C THR A 129 -5.26 13.70 -22.68
N THR A 130 -4.25 14.08 -21.90
CA THR A 130 -3.62 15.42 -22.01
C THR A 130 -2.22 15.38 -22.61
N VAL A 131 -1.53 14.24 -22.57
CA VAL A 131 -0.19 14.12 -23.15
C VAL A 131 -0.30 13.91 -24.65
N ASP A 132 0.30 14.82 -25.42
CA ASP A 132 0.47 14.64 -26.86
C ASP A 132 1.62 13.66 -27.14
N PHE A 133 1.29 12.38 -27.23
CA PHE A 133 2.24 11.31 -27.51
C PHE A 133 2.89 11.43 -28.89
N ALA A 134 2.20 12.01 -29.88
CA ALA A 134 2.74 12.14 -31.24
C ALA A 134 3.86 13.19 -31.28
N GLU A 135 3.66 14.33 -30.63
CA GLU A 135 4.72 15.35 -30.50
C GLU A 135 5.83 14.87 -29.55
N LEU A 136 5.50 14.10 -28.51
CA LEU A 136 6.48 13.48 -27.61
C LEU A 136 7.41 12.50 -28.37
N GLU A 137 6.85 11.59 -29.16
CA GLU A 137 7.60 10.63 -29.98
C GLU A 137 8.51 11.35 -30.99
N LYS A 138 7.98 12.36 -31.69
CA LYS A 138 8.74 13.15 -32.65
C LYS A 138 9.93 13.88 -32.03
N ARG A 139 9.82 14.31 -30.77
CA ARG A 139 10.90 14.99 -30.03
C ARG A 139 11.92 14.01 -29.45
N LEU A 140 11.45 12.90 -28.89
CA LEU A 140 12.32 11.93 -28.22
C LEU A 140 13.01 10.97 -29.19
N SER A 141 12.41 10.65 -30.33
CA SER A 141 13.00 9.81 -31.39
C SER A 141 14.39 10.25 -31.87
N ARG A 142 14.78 11.50 -31.61
CA ARG A 142 16.10 12.05 -31.99
C ARG A 142 17.06 12.29 -30.83
N ARG A 143 16.58 12.28 -29.57
CA ARG A 143 17.34 12.83 -28.42
C ARG A 143 17.11 12.16 -27.07
N GLY A 144 16.28 11.11 -26.96
CA GLY A 144 16.03 10.47 -25.67
C GLY A 144 15.20 9.19 -25.74
N THR A 145 14.85 8.67 -24.57
CA THR A 145 14.04 7.47 -24.42
C THR A 145 12.57 7.83 -24.52
N TYR A 146 11.88 7.34 -25.55
CA TYR A 146 10.43 7.43 -25.66
C TYR A 146 9.78 6.24 -24.96
N THR A 147 8.76 6.51 -24.13
CA THR A 147 7.85 5.48 -23.62
C THR A 147 6.44 6.08 -23.46
N ASP A 148 5.45 5.34 -23.93
CA ASP A 148 4.01 5.53 -23.71
C ASP A 148 3.44 4.50 -22.74
N SER A 149 4.33 3.76 -22.06
CA SER A 149 3.97 2.66 -21.18
C SER A 149 3.13 3.13 -20.00
N THR A 150 1.98 2.48 -19.82
CA THR A 150 1.15 2.63 -18.61
C THR A 150 1.52 1.65 -17.51
N PHE A 151 2.67 0.97 -17.60
CA PHE A 151 3.05 -0.11 -16.68
C PHE A 151 2.91 0.26 -15.20
N TRP A 152 3.49 1.39 -14.78
CA TRP A 152 3.39 1.86 -13.39
C TRP A 152 1.96 2.28 -13.01
N PHE A 153 1.18 2.75 -13.97
CA PHE A 153 -0.25 3.01 -13.77
C PHE A 153 -1.08 1.73 -13.70
N ASP A 154 -0.65 0.60 -14.25
CA ASP A 154 -1.43 -0.64 -14.23
C ASP A 154 -1.02 -1.56 -13.07
N ILE A 155 0.27 -1.60 -12.72
CA ILE A 155 0.77 -2.39 -11.58
C ILE A 155 0.20 -1.94 -10.23
N HIS A 156 -0.32 -0.70 -10.13
CA HIS A 156 -0.95 -0.20 -8.91
C HIS A 156 -2.13 -1.07 -8.45
N TYR A 157 -2.85 -1.73 -9.37
CA TYR A 157 -3.94 -2.63 -9.03
C TYR A 157 -3.46 -3.82 -8.19
N LEU A 158 -2.28 -4.37 -8.55
CA LEU A 158 -1.65 -5.45 -7.79
C LEU A 158 -1.19 -4.95 -6.42
N VAL A 159 -0.58 -3.78 -6.36
CA VAL A 159 -0.09 -3.18 -5.10
C VAL A 159 -1.25 -2.85 -4.14
N CYS A 160 -2.29 -2.18 -4.64
CA CYS A 160 -3.49 -1.85 -3.85
C CYS A 160 -4.27 -3.11 -3.47
N GLY A 161 -4.38 -4.08 -4.38
CA GLY A 161 -5.00 -5.37 -4.12
C GLY A 161 -4.29 -6.16 -3.02
N ALA A 162 -2.96 -6.16 -3.01
CA ALA A 162 -2.16 -6.79 -1.96
C ALA A 162 -2.40 -6.13 -0.59
N ALA A 163 -2.45 -4.79 -0.53
CA ALA A 163 -2.75 -4.06 0.69
C ALA A 163 -4.18 -4.34 1.21
N LEU A 164 -5.19 -4.35 0.33
CA LEU A 164 -6.56 -4.72 0.71
C LEU A 164 -6.65 -6.17 1.20
N LEU A 165 -5.96 -7.09 0.53
CA LEU A 165 -5.92 -8.48 0.94
C LEU A 165 -5.31 -8.64 2.33
N ALA A 166 -4.20 -7.95 2.61
CA ALA A 166 -3.59 -7.91 3.94
C ALA A 166 -4.57 -7.43 5.00
N ALA A 167 -5.31 -6.36 4.72
CA ALA A 167 -6.28 -5.78 5.65
C ALA A 167 -7.42 -6.77 5.96
N VAL A 168 -7.99 -7.39 4.92
CA VAL A 168 -9.05 -8.40 5.05
C VAL A 168 -8.54 -9.60 5.86
N LEU A 169 -7.33 -10.10 5.57
CA LEU A 169 -6.74 -11.23 6.28
C LEU A 169 -6.48 -10.91 7.76
N LEU A 170 -6.03 -9.69 8.09
CA LEU A 170 -5.84 -9.24 9.47
C LEU A 170 -7.15 -9.28 10.26
N ILE A 171 -8.23 -8.74 9.68
CA ILE A 171 -9.56 -8.72 10.31
C ILE A 171 -10.13 -10.14 10.42
N ALA A 172 -10.04 -10.95 9.37
CA ALA A 172 -10.49 -12.34 9.39
C ALA A 172 -9.75 -13.15 10.47
N ASN A 173 -8.44 -12.99 10.56
CA ASN A 173 -7.63 -13.65 11.59
C ASN A 173 -8.01 -13.17 13.02
N PHE A 174 -8.30 -11.89 13.20
CA PHE A 174 -8.77 -11.35 14.47
C PHE A 174 -10.09 -12.00 14.90
N VAL A 175 -11.06 -12.07 14.01
CA VAL A 175 -12.38 -12.70 14.25
C VAL A 175 -12.20 -14.18 14.60
N TRP A 176 -11.38 -14.91 13.84
CA TRP A 176 -11.10 -16.32 14.12
C TRP A 176 -10.49 -16.50 15.51
N LYS A 177 -9.52 -15.67 15.89
CA LYS A 177 -8.89 -15.77 17.21
C LYS A 177 -9.87 -15.42 18.34
N LYS A 178 -10.75 -14.45 18.16
CA LYS A 178 -11.80 -14.11 19.15
C LYS A 178 -12.77 -15.28 19.37
N LYS A 179 -13.19 -15.95 18.30
CA LYS A 179 -14.02 -17.15 18.37
C LYS A 179 -13.33 -18.27 19.15
N MET A 180 -12.07 -18.57 18.82
CA MET A 180 -11.24 -19.57 19.51
C MET A 180 -11.07 -19.30 21.01
N MET A 181 -10.81 -18.04 21.39
CA MET A 181 -10.67 -17.66 22.80
C MET A 181 -12.00 -17.77 23.57
N ARG A 182 -13.14 -17.57 22.90
CA ARG A 182 -14.47 -17.75 23.51
C ARG A 182 -14.73 -19.23 23.78
N GLU A 183 -14.47 -20.10 22.80
CA GLU A 183 -14.59 -21.55 22.93
C GLU A 183 -13.70 -22.09 24.07
N GLU A 184 -12.45 -21.64 24.18
CA GLU A 184 -11.58 -22.02 25.31
C GLU A 184 -12.15 -21.58 26.67
N ARG A 185 -12.71 -20.38 26.77
CA ARG A 185 -13.31 -19.89 28.02
C ARG A 185 -14.55 -20.71 28.41
N GLU A 186 -15.36 -21.10 27.45
CA GLU A 186 -16.54 -21.93 27.67
C GLU A 186 -16.15 -23.34 28.14
N LEU A 187 -15.13 -23.96 27.52
CA LEU A 187 -14.58 -25.26 27.94
C LEU A 187 -13.95 -25.23 29.35
N LEU A 188 -13.26 -24.14 29.70
CA LEU A 188 -12.70 -23.97 31.05
C LEU A 188 -13.81 -23.81 32.10
N ARG A 189 -14.90 -23.10 31.76
CA ARG A 189 -16.08 -22.99 32.63
C ARG A 189 -16.79 -24.33 32.81
N SER A 190 -16.96 -25.11 31.74
CA SER A 190 -17.63 -26.42 31.80
C SER A 190 -16.79 -27.51 32.49
N SER A 191 -15.48 -27.36 32.54
CA SER A 191 -14.56 -28.34 33.19
C SER A 191 -14.31 -28.07 34.68
N GLY A 192 -15.02 -27.12 35.30
CA GLY A 192 -14.93 -26.85 36.74
C GLY A 192 -13.59 -26.27 37.22
N LYS A 193 -12.62 -26.06 36.33
CA LYS A 193 -11.37 -25.36 36.64
C LYS A 193 -11.66 -23.87 36.70
N ALA A 194 -11.93 -23.37 37.90
CA ALA A 194 -12.16 -21.97 38.20
C ALA A 194 -11.10 -21.08 37.53
N VAL A 195 -11.56 -20.12 36.73
CA VAL A 195 -10.71 -19.12 36.08
C VAL A 195 -10.37 -18.08 37.14
N SER A 196 -9.18 -18.17 37.74
CA SER A 196 -8.59 -16.99 38.39
C SER A 196 -8.27 -15.95 37.31
N VAL A 197 -8.81 -14.75 37.54
CA VAL A 197 -8.90 -13.63 36.61
C VAL A 197 -7.53 -13.17 36.11
#